data_AF-A0A3C1LZU0-F1
#
_entry.id   AF-A0A3C1LZU0-F1
#
_cell.length_a   1.000
_cell.length_b   1.000
_cell.length_c   1.000
_cell.angle_alpha   90.00
_cell.angle_beta   90.00
_cell.angle_gamma   90.00
#
_symmetry.space_group_name_H-M   'P 1'
#
loop_
_entity.id
_entity.type
_entity.pdbx_description
1 polymer ?
#
loop_
_entity_poly.entity_id
_entity_poly.type
_entity_poly.pdbx_seq_one_letter_code
_entity_poly.pdbx_strand_id
1 'polypeptide(L)'
;TAVHSVGGWAALVGTGILGPRVGRYEEDGRVNAIPGHNMGLATLGCLILWLGWFGFNPGSTMAANPRLIAHVALTTNLAAAAGGIASTITAWVALGKPDLSMIVNGILAGLVGVTAACAFVDLPAAIAIGAIAGVM
;
A
#
# COMPACT_ATOMS: atom_id res chain seq x y z
N THR A 1 3.64 9.74 8.77
CA THR A 1 3.79 8.91 9.99
C THR A 1 2.55 8.91 10.86
N ALA A 2 1.90 10.05 11.11
CA ALA A 2 0.77 10.18 12.05
C ALA A 2 -0.43 9.25 11.81
N VAL A 3 -0.74 8.89 10.56
CA VAL A 3 -1.86 7.98 10.25
C VAL A 3 -1.35 6.55 10.07
N HIS A 4 -0.57 6.29 9.02
CA HIS A 4 -0.23 4.91 8.65
C HIS A 4 0.74 4.22 9.60
N SER A 5 1.80 4.91 10.03
CA SER A 5 2.79 4.29 10.95
C SER A 5 2.20 4.08 12.33
N VAL A 6 1.42 5.04 12.85
CA VAL A 6 0.72 4.88 14.13
C VAL A 6 -0.26 3.72 14.06
N GLY A 7 -1.10 3.65 13.01
CA GLY A 7 -2.00 2.53 12.79
C GLY A 7 -1.27 1.18 12.66
N GLY A 8 -0.13 1.16 11.96
CA GLY A 8 0.70 -0.03 11.80
C GLY A 8 1.30 -0.54 13.11
N TRP A 9 1.89 0.34 13.92
CA TRP A 9 2.42 -0.04 15.23
C TRP A 9 1.32 -0.47 16.21
N ALA A 10 0.18 0.23 16.20
CA ALA A 10 -0.97 -0.18 17.00
C ALA A 10 -1.49 -1.57 16.59
N ALA A 11 -1.57 -1.85 15.28
CA ALA A 11 -1.96 -3.16 14.78
C ALA A 11 -0.94 -4.26 15.16
N LEU A 12 0.37 -3.97 15.09
CA LEU A 12 1.42 -4.89 15.51
C LEU A 12 1.31 -5.24 17.01
N VAL A 13 1.18 -4.23 17.87
CA VAL A 13 1.03 -4.44 19.32
C VAL A 13 -0.27 -5.19 19.62
N GLY A 14 -1.39 -4.78 19.01
CA GLY A 14 -2.68 -5.42 19.21
C GLY A 14 -2.69 -6.89 18.79
N THR A 15 -2.10 -7.21 17.63
CA THR A 15 -1.96 -8.60 17.18
C THR A 15 -0.97 -9.40 18.03
N GLY A 16 0.08 -8.78 18.55
CA GLY A 16 1.02 -9.41 19.48
C GLY A 16 0.36 -9.81 20.80
N ILE A 17 -0.55 -8.98 21.32
CA ILE A 17 -1.32 -9.27 22.54
C ILE A 17 -2.39 -10.34 22.29
N LEU A 18 -3.11 -10.26 21.17
CA LEU A 18 -4.19 -11.20 20.84
C LEU A 18 -3.67 -12.60 20.47
N GLY A 19 -2.50 -12.66 19.83
CA GLY A 19 -1.92 -13.90 19.34
C GLY A 19 -2.44 -14.33 17.96
N PRO A 20 -1.90 -15.44 17.41
CA PRO A 20 -2.23 -15.92 16.07
C PRO A 20 -3.63 -16.52 15.98
N ARG A 21 -4.23 -16.45 14.79
CA ARG A 21 -5.49 -17.14 14.50
C ARG A 21 -5.32 -18.67 14.58
N VAL A 22 -6.36 -19.36 15.04
CA VAL A 22 -6.41 -20.83 15.06
C VAL A 22 -6.14 -21.39 13.66
N GLY A 23 -5.26 -22.40 13.56
CA GLY A 23 -4.88 -23.04 12.30
C GLY A 23 -3.90 -22.23 11.44
N ARG A 24 -3.44 -21.04 11.88
CA ARG A 24 -2.43 -20.25 11.16
C ARG A 24 -1.03 -20.89 11.18
N TYR A 25 -0.70 -21.53 12.29
CA TYR A 25 0.56 -22.24 12.52
C TYR A 25 0.25 -23.65 12.99
N GLU A 26 0.86 -24.63 12.34
CA GLU A 26 0.83 -26.03 12.78
C GLU A 26 1.74 -26.25 13.99
N GLU A 27 1.63 -27.38 14.67
CA GLU A 27 2.48 -27.74 15.83
C GLU A 27 3.97 -27.81 15.47
N ASP A 28 4.29 -28.15 14.22
CA ASP A 28 5.65 -28.20 13.67
C ASP A 28 6.18 -26.81 13.23
N GLY A 29 5.38 -25.75 13.41
CA GLY A 29 5.71 -24.38 13.03
C GLY A 29 5.41 -24.02 11.57
N ARG A 30 4.84 -24.95 10.78
CA ARG A 30 4.51 -24.68 9.39
C ARG A 30 3.43 -23.60 9.28
N VAL A 31 3.62 -22.70 8.32
CA VAL A 31 2.73 -21.57 8.02
C VAL A 31 1.62 -22.01 7.09
N ASN A 32 0.37 -21.92 7.57
CA ASN A 32 -0.82 -22.11 6.73
C ASN A 32 -1.36 -20.76 6.24
N ALA A 33 -1.58 -20.65 4.93
CA ALA A 33 -2.23 -19.48 4.36
C ALA A 33 -3.74 -19.52 4.70
N ILE A 34 -4.27 -18.40 5.18
CA ILE A 34 -5.71 -18.19 5.36
C ILE A 34 -6.15 -17.20 4.28
N PRO A 35 -6.70 -17.67 3.14
CA PRO A 35 -6.98 -16.83 1.98
C PRO A 35 -8.09 -15.80 2.27
N GLY A 36 -8.11 -14.73 1.48
CA GLY A 36 -9.16 -13.73 1.53
C GLY A 36 -10.52 -14.30 1.13
N HIS A 37 -11.57 -13.93 1.85
CA HIS A 37 -12.93 -14.44 1.60
C HIS A 37 -13.51 -14.00 0.25
N ASN A 38 -13.15 -12.81 -0.24
CA ASN A 38 -13.59 -12.29 -1.53
C ASN A 38 -12.59 -11.27 -2.09
N MET A 39 -11.82 -11.69 -3.10
CA MET A 39 -10.81 -10.83 -3.72
C MET A 39 -11.42 -9.74 -4.62
N GLY A 40 -12.62 -9.94 -5.16
CA GLY A 40 -13.31 -8.89 -5.93
C GLY A 40 -13.66 -7.68 -5.05
N LEU A 41 -14.17 -7.93 -3.85
CA LEU A 41 -14.45 -6.88 -2.87
C LEU A 41 -13.17 -6.21 -2.35
N ALA A 42 -12.10 -6.99 -2.15
CA ALA A 42 -10.80 -6.43 -1.75
C ALA A 42 -10.25 -5.47 -2.82
N THR A 43 -10.33 -5.86 -4.10
CA THR A 43 -9.93 -5.00 -5.23
C THR A 43 -10.79 -3.75 -5.31
N LEU A 44 -12.12 -3.85 -5.13
CA LEU A 44 -13.00 -2.69 -5.07
C LEU A 44 -12.60 -1.74 -3.92
N GLY A 45 -12.31 -2.28 -2.74
CA GLY A 45 -11.82 -1.51 -1.60
C GLY A 45 -10.52 -0.78 -1.92
N CYS A 46 -9.57 -1.44 -2.58
CA CYS A 46 -8.33 -0.82 -3.05
C CYS A 46 -8.58 0.36 -4.01
N LEU A 47 -9.50 0.21 -4.97
CA LEU A 47 -9.83 1.28 -5.92
C LEU A 47 -10.50 2.46 -5.24
N ILE A 48 -11.39 2.21 -4.28
CA ILE A 48 -12.03 3.26 -3.47
C ILE A 48 -10.97 4.00 -2.65
N LEU A 49 -10.03 3.29 -2.01
CA LEU A 49 -8.95 3.89 -1.25
C LEU A 49 -8.02 4.71 -2.15
N TRP A 50 -7.64 4.19 -3.31
CA TRP A 50 -6.82 4.93 -4.28
C TRP A 50 -7.51 6.23 -4.70
N LEU A 51 -8.79 6.18 -5.07
CA LEU A 51 -9.58 7.38 -5.36
C LEU A 51 -9.59 8.36 -4.16
N GLY A 52 -9.85 7.84 -2.96
CA GLY A 52 -9.86 8.64 -1.73
C GLY A 52 -8.51 9.30 -1.43
N TRP A 53 -7.40 8.70 -1.86
CA TRP A 53 -6.06 9.24 -1.66
C TRP A 53 -5.80 10.55 -2.43
N PHE A 54 -6.55 10.81 -3.51
CA PHE A 54 -6.53 12.11 -4.20
C PHE A 54 -7.19 13.22 -3.38
N GLY A 55 -8.10 12.88 -2.46
CA GLY A 55 -8.57 13.80 -1.43
C GLY A 55 -7.56 13.94 -0.29
N PHE A 56 -6.96 12.82 0.13
CA PHE A 56 -6.05 12.78 1.27
C PHE A 56 -4.73 13.54 1.04
N ASN A 57 -3.98 13.21 -0.02
CA ASN A 57 -2.65 13.80 -0.25
C ASN A 57 -2.77 15.25 -0.79
N PRO A 58 -3.39 15.52 -1.96
CA PRO A 58 -3.56 16.90 -2.45
C PRO A 58 -4.32 17.82 -1.48
N GLY A 59 -5.35 17.29 -0.79
CA GLY A 59 -6.11 18.08 0.18
C GLY A 59 -5.30 18.51 1.40
N SER A 60 -4.24 17.76 1.76
CA SER A 60 -3.31 18.12 2.84
C SER A 60 -2.49 19.38 2.57
N THR A 61 -2.51 19.90 1.34
CA THR A 61 -1.90 21.21 1.04
C THR A 61 -2.62 22.38 1.71
N MET A 62 -3.89 22.20 2.10
CA MET A 62 -4.75 23.20 2.75
C MET A 62 -4.81 24.56 2.03
N ALA A 63 -4.51 24.58 0.73
CA ALA A 63 -4.48 25.78 -0.09
C ALA A 63 -4.98 25.46 -1.50
N ALA A 64 -5.65 26.40 -2.15
CA ALA A 64 -6.13 26.25 -3.52
C ALA A 64 -5.03 26.61 -4.54
N ASN A 65 -3.85 26.00 -4.43
CA ASN A 65 -2.76 26.17 -5.40
C ASN A 65 -2.83 25.07 -6.47
N PRO A 66 -3.26 25.38 -7.71
CA PRO A 66 -3.49 24.36 -8.73
C PRO A 66 -2.23 23.58 -9.12
N ARG A 67 -1.06 24.25 -9.12
CA ARG A 67 0.22 23.63 -9.49
C ARG A 67 0.66 22.61 -8.44
N LEU A 68 0.55 22.97 -7.16
CA LEU A 68 0.92 22.07 -6.07
C LEU A 68 -0.06 20.90 -5.96
N ILE A 69 -1.36 21.15 -6.08
CA ILE A 69 -2.40 20.10 -6.09
C ILE A 69 -2.14 19.11 -7.23
N ALA A 70 -1.89 19.60 -8.44
CA ALA A 70 -1.61 18.75 -9.59
C ALA A 70 -0.32 17.93 -9.39
N HIS A 71 0.74 18.55 -8.87
CA HIS A 71 1.99 17.84 -8.56
C HIS A 71 1.76 16.71 -7.56
N VAL A 72 1.10 16.99 -6.45
CA VAL A 72 0.82 16.01 -5.39
C VAL A 72 -0.08 14.88 -5.89
N ALA A 73 -1.07 15.19 -6.74
CA ALA A 73 -1.92 14.19 -7.36
C ALA A 73 -1.11 13.26 -8.28
N LEU A 74 -0.18 13.81 -9.07
CA LEU A 74 0.68 13.03 -9.96
C LEU A 74 1.67 12.16 -9.17
N THR A 75 2.36 12.70 -8.16
CA THR A 75 3.29 11.90 -7.33
C THR A 75 2.57 10.79 -6.60
N THR A 76 1.36 11.05 -6.09
CA THR A 76 0.49 10.04 -5.45
C THR A 76 0.12 8.92 -6.42
N ASN A 77 -0.35 9.28 -7.61
CA ASN A 77 -0.78 8.32 -8.62
C ASN A 77 0.38 7.46 -9.14
N LEU A 78 1.53 8.09 -9.40
CA LEU A 78 2.71 7.40 -9.91
C LEU A 78 3.29 6.44 -8.88
N ALA A 79 3.32 6.80 -7.60
CA ALA A 79 3.76 5.88 -6.55
C ALA A 79 2.83 4.67 -6.40
N ALA A 80 1.51 4.87 -6.46
CA ALA A 80 0.53 3.80 -6.41
C ALA A 80 0.69 2.82 -7.60
N ALA A 81 0.82 3.37 -8.81
CA ALA A 81 1.02 2.57 -10.02
C ALA A 81 2.36 1.81 -9.98
N ALA A 82 3.43 2.48 -9.57
CA ALA A 82 4.75 1.87 -9.44
C ALA A 82 4.75 0.75 -8.40
N GLY A 83 4.08 0.94 -7.26
CA GLY A 83 3.93 -0.10 -6.23
C GLY A 83 3.12 -1.31 -6.71
N GLY A 84 2.05 -1.09 -7.47
CA GLY A 84 1.28 -2.17 -8.10
C GLY A 84 2.09 -2.95 -9.15
N ILE A 85 2.86 -2.28 -9.99
CA ILE A 85 3.72 -2.93 -10.99
C ILE A 85 4.85 -3.69 -10.30
N ALA A 86 5.55 -3.08 -9.35
CA ALA A 86 6.67 -3.68 -8.66
C ALA A 86 6.23 -4.92 -7.87
N SER A 87 5.12 -4.85 -7.12
CA SER A 87 4.55 -6.00 -6.43
C SER A 87 4.10 -7.12 -7.39
N THR A 88 3.58 -6.78 -8.57
CA THR A 88 3.26 -7.77 -9.61
C THR A 88 4.51 -8.52 -10.06
N ILE A 89 5.59 -7.79 -10.34
CA ILE A 89 6.88 -8.37 -10.74
C ILE A 89 7.45 -9.24 -9.60
N THR A 90 7.42 -8.74 -8.37
CA THR A 90 7.87 -9.48 -7.18
C THR A 90 7.08 -10.78 -7.00
N ALA A 91 5.75 -10.74 -7.14
CA ALA A 91 4.92 -11.94 -7.09
C ALA A 91 5.30 -12.94 -8.17
N TRP A 92 5.57 -12.47 -9.39
CA TRP A 92 6.00 -13.33 -10.49
C TRP A 92 7.33 -14.03 -10.20
N VAL A 93 8.30 -13.29 -9.66
CA VAL A 93 9.63 -13.82 -9.32
C VAL A 93 9.55 -14.78 -8.13
N ALA A 94 8.79 -14.45 -7.09
CA ALA A 94 8.73 -15.23 -5.85
C ALA A 94 7.78 -16.43 -5.92
N LEU A 95 6.66 -16.31 -6.65
CA LEU A 95 5.58 -17.31 -6.70
C LEU A 95 5.43 -17.97 -8.07
N GLY A 96 6.17 -17.52 -9.08
CA GLY A 96 6.09 -18.02 -10.47
C GLY A 96 4.86 -17.54 -11.25
N LYS A 97 3.99 -16.73 -10.64
CA LYS A 97 2.76 -16.19 -11.23
C LYS A 97 2.32 -14.91 -10.53
N PRO A 98 1.51 -14.05 -11.17
CA PRO A 98 0.84 -12.94 -10.50
C PRO A 98 0.00 -13.42 -9.32
N ASP A 99 0.01 -12.64 -8.24
CA ASP A 99 -0.90 -12.81 -7.11
C ASP A 99 -1.68 -11.52 -6.87
N LEU A 100 -3.01 -11.59 -6.95
CA LEU A 100 -3.86 -10.41 -6.85
C LEU A 100 -3.79 -9.75 -5.45
N SER A 101 -3.58 -10.54 -4.40
CA SER A 101 -3.44 -9.99 -3.05
C SER A 101 -2.15 -9.18 -2.93
N MET A 102 -1.05 -9.66 -3.50
CA MET A 102 0.21 -8.91 -3.53
C MET A 102 0.08 -7.62 -4.33
N ILE A 103 -0.59 -7.65 -5.49
CA ILE A 103 -0.80 -6.45 -6.31
C ILE A 103 -1.59 -5.38 -5.56
N VAL A 104 -2.72 -5.78 -4.95
CA VAL A 104 -3.55 -4.87 -4.14
C VAL A 104 -2.75 -4.28 -2.99
N ASN A 105 -2.00 -5.10 -2.25
CA ASN A 105 -1.16 -4.61 -1.16
C ASN A 105 -0.04 -3.69 -1.66
N GLY A 106 0.57 -3.97 -2.81
CA GLY A 106 1.63 -3.14 -3.38
C GLY A 106 1.14 -1.76 -3.81
N ILE A 107 -0.08 -1.66 -4.36
CA ILE A 107 -0.72 -0.36 -4.65
C ILE A 107 -0.88 0.45 -3.36
N LEU A 108 -1.44 -0.17 -2.31
CA LEU A 108 -1.64 0.47 -1.01
C LEU A 108 -0.32 0.85 -0.33
N ALA A 109 0.71 0.00 -0.44
CA ALA A 109 2.05 0.27 0.07
C ALA A 109 2.67 1.47 -0.64
N GLY A 110 2.54 1.57 -1.96
CA GLY A 110 3.00 2.74 -2.73
C GLY A 110 2.30 4.04 -2.33
N LEU A 111 0.98 3.99 -2.13
CA LEU A 111 0.19 5.11 -1.62
C LEU A 111 0.66 5.55 -0.22
N VAL A 112 0.82 4.60 0.70
CA VAL A 112 1.30 4.87 2.07
C VAL A 112 2.73 5.41 2.07
N GLY A 113 3.61 4.84 1.24
CA GLY A 113 5.02 5.20 1.16
C GLY A 113 5.23 6.65 0.72
N VAL A 114 4.50 7.10 -0.29
CA VAL A 114 4.65 8.47 -0.81
C VAL A 114 3.94 9.52 0.05
N THR A 115 2.96 9.15 0.88
CA THR A 115 2.11 10.11 1.62
C THR A 115 2.90 11.17 2.40
N ALA A 116 4.01 10.81 3.03
CA ALA A 116 4.80 11.77 3.81
C ALA A 116 5.61 12.76 2.94
N ALA A 117 5.88 12.42 1.69
CA ALA A 117 6.83 13.12 0.84
C ALA A 117 6.24 13.66 -0.47
N CYS A 118 4.97 13.35 -0.78
CA CYS A 118 4.31 13.61 -2.07
C CYS A 118 4.35 15.07 -2.55
N ALA A 119 4.44 16.05 -1.64
CA ALA A 119 4.58 17.48 -1.97
C ALA A 119 6.03 17.93 -2.21
N PHE A 120 7.02 17.13 -1.82
CA PHE A 120 8.42 17.53 -1.72
C PHE A 120 9.37 16.76 -2.65
N VAL A 121 8.89 15.68 -3.26
CA VAL A 121 9.68 14.86 -4.20
C VAL A 121 9.24 15.10 -5.63
N ASP A 122 10.15 14.85 -6.58
CA ASP A 122 9.83 14.87 -8.01
C ASP A 122 9.14 13.56 -8.45
N LEU A 123 8.68 13.54 -9.71
CA LEU A 123 7.94 12.40 -10.25
C LEU A 123 8.79 11.10 -10.29
N PRO A 124 10.06 11.12 -10.73
CA PRO A 124 10.92 9.93 -10.68
C PRO A 124 11.14 9.40 -9.26
N ALA A 125 11.36 10.27 -8.27
CA ALA A 125 11.48 9.85 -6.88
C ALA A 125 10.17 9.25 -6.34
N ALA A 126 9.01 9.80 -6.71
CA ALA A 126 7.72 9.22 -6.33
C ALA A 126 7.54 7.79 -6.89
N ILE A 127 7.97 7.55 -8.14
CA ILE A 127 7.99 6.21 -8.75
C ILE A 127 8.91 5.28 -7.95
N ALA A 128 10.12 5.73 -7.61
CA ALA A 128 11.08 4.93 -6.85
C ALA A 128 10.55 4.57 -5.45
N ILE A 129 9.96 5.54 -4.74
CA ILE A 129 9.30 5.32 -3.44
C ILE A 129 8.18 4.29 -3.57
N GLY A 130 7.32 4.44 -4.57
CA GLY A 130 6.23 3.51 -4.83
C GLY A 130 6.71 2.10 -5.12
N ALA A 131 7.71 1.96 -5.99
CA ALA A 131 8.29 0.68 -6.36
C ALA A 131 8.95 -0.02 -5.16
N ILE A 132 9.76 0.69 -4.38
CA ILE A 132 10.41 0.13 -3.18
C ILE A 132 9.35 -0.29 -2.16
N ALA A 133 8.37 0.57 -1.88
CA ALA A 133 7.31 0.24 -0.94
C ALA A 133 6.46 -0.95 -1.39
N GLY A 134 6.20 -1.10 -2.69
CA GLY A 134 5.45 -2.23 -3.24
C GLY A 134 6.23 -3.56 -3.25
N VAL A 135 7.56 -3.53 -3.15
CA VAL A 135 8.38 -4.75 -3.03
C VAL A 135 8.42 -5.26 -1.59
N MET A 136 8.32 -4.36 -0.61
CA MET A 136 8.46 -4.65 0.82
C MET A 136 7.21 -5.23 1.48
#